data_AF-A0A821EBK7-F1
#
_entry.id   AF-A0A821EBK7-F1
#
_cell.length_a   1.000
_cell.length_b   1.000
_cell.length_c   1.000
_cell.angle_alpha   90.00
_cell.angle_beta   90.00
_cell.angle_gamma   90.00
#
_symmetry.space_group_name_H-M   'P 1'
#
loop_
_entity.id
_entity.type
_entity.pdbx_description
1 polymer ?
#
loop_
_entity_poly.entity_id
_entity_poly.type
_entity_poly.pdbx_seq_one_letter_code
_entity_poly.pdbx_strand_id
1 'polypeptide(L)'
;LKEIFTNGNYHLNYSAGGSTQNTLKTINWFLERANITVCMGCIGKDECGKILEKQMTNCLYQKDSDSPTATCLILITEEARSMITDLGAANKFTNDYLNKSENWSS
;
A
#
# COMPACT_ATOMS: atom_id res chain seq x y z
N LEU A 1 -9.95 -14.81 1.56
CA LEU A 1 -10.73 -13.59 1.87
C LEU A 1 -11.50 -13.05 0.67
N LYS A 2 -10.83 -12.69 -0.45
CA LYS A 2 -11.52 -12.16 -1.65
C LYS A 2 -12.68 -13.06 -2.13
N GLU A 3 -12.48 -14.37 -2.21
CA GLU A 3 -13.49 -15.34 -2.65
C GLU A 3 -14.79 -15.34 -1.83
N ILE A 4 -14.71 -15.08 -0.53
CA ILE A 4 -15.88 -15.07 0.37
C ILE A 4 -16.81 -13.91 0.01
N PHE A 5 -16.25 -12.76 -0.37
CA PHE A 5 -17.03 -11.55 -0.64
C PHE A 5 -17.35 -11.36 -2.12
N THR A 6 -16.61 -11.99 -3.04
CA THR A 6 -16.96 -12.02 -4.47
C THR A 6 -18.13 -12.93 -4.79
N ASN A 7 -18.40 -13.94 -3.95
CA ASN A 7 -19.54 -14.85 -4.12
C ASN A 7 -20.84 -14.33 -3.45
N GLY A 8 -20.75 -13.23 -2.70
CA GLY A 8 -21.92 -12.51 -2.20
C GLY A 8 -22.27 -11.33 -3.10
N ASN A 9 -23.53 -10.87 -3.07
CA ASN A 9 -23.99 -9.67 -3.77
C ASN A 9 -23.51 -8.39 -3.06
N TYR A 10 -22.20 -8.23 -2.87
CA TYR A 10 -21.60 -7.06 -2.23
C TYR A 10 -20.94 -6.15 -3.28
N HIS A 11 -21.19 -4.84 -3.17
CA HIS A 11 -20.50 -3.85 -3.98
C HIS A 11 -19.09 -3.62 -3.45
N LEU A 12 -18.08 -4.12 -4.16
CA LEU A 12 -16.67 -3.99 -3.78
C LEU A 12 -16.07 -2.70 -4.34
N ASN A 13 -15.49 -1.89 -3.45
CA ASN A 13 -14.67 -0.73 -3.81
C ASN A 13 -13.20 -1.03 -3.54
N TYR A 14 -12.33 -0.68 -4.48
CA TYR A 14 -10.88 -0.83 -4.35
C TYR A 14 -10.22 0.53 -4.31
N SER A 15 -9.35 0.73 -3.32
CA SER A 15 -8.56 1.96 -3.18
C SER A 15 -7.14 1.63 -2.73
N ALA A 16 -6.17 2.41 -3.19
CA ALA A 16 -4.83 2.41 -2.60
C ALA A 16 -4.92 2.81 -1.11
N GLY A 17 -4.10 2.19 -0.26
CA GLY A 17 -4.15 2.40 1.18
C GLY A 17 -2.82 2.14 1.86
N GLY A 18 -2.86 1.90 3.17
CA GLY A 18 -1.68 1.79 4.02
C GLY A 18 -1.51 3.05 4.87
N SER A 19 -1.37 2.88 6.19
CA SER A 19 -1.41 3.99 7.14
C SER A 19 -0.38 5.07 6.81
N THR A 20 0.90 4.69 6.70
CA THR A 20 1.99 5.61 6.38
C THR A 20 1.79 6.28 5.01
N GLN A 21 1.37 5.53 3.98
CA GLN A 21 1.14 6.07 2.64
C GLN A 21 0.04 7.13 2.66
N ASN A 22 -1.07 6.86 3.35
CA ASN A 22 -2.18 7.80 3.50
C ASN A 22 -1.71 9.09 4.19
N THR A 23 -0.96 8.98 5.28
CA THR A 23 -0.41 10.14 5.99
C THR A 23 0.49 11.00 5.09
N LEU A 24 1.44 10.39 4.38
CA LEU A 24 2.37 11.12 3.51
C LEU A 24 1.66 11.76 2.31
N LYS A 25 0.66 11.08 1.74
CA LYS A 25 -0.20 11.65 0.70
C LYS A 25 -0.98 12.87 1.22
N THR A 26 -1.53 12.80 2.43
CA THR A 26 -2.20 13.94 3.08
C THR A 26 -1.23 15.10 3.34
N ILE A 27 0.01 14.82 3.74
CA ILE A 27 1.04 15.86 3.93
C ILE A 27 1.36 16.57 2.60
N ASN A 28 1.61 15.82 1.52
CA ASN A 28 1.88 16.39 0.20
C ASN A 28 0.70 17.24 -0.30
N TRP A 29 -0.54 16.78 -0.07
CA TRP A 29 -1.75 17.51 -0.42
C TRP A 29 -1.88 18.80 0.41
N PHE A 30 -1.72 18.71 1.73
CA PHE A 30 -1.87 19.84 2.64
C PHE A 30 -0.84 20.95 2.39
N LEU A 31 0.40 20.58 2.07
CA LEU A 31 1.47 21.54 1.79
C LEU A 31 1.48 22.04 0.34
N GLU A 32 0.58 21.53 -0.51
CA GLU A 32 0.50 21.84 -1.95
C GLU A 32 1.84 21.68 -2.69
N ARG A 33 2.69 20.76 -2.19
CA ARG A 33 4.03 20.52 -2.74
C ARG A 33 4.19 19.05 -3.06
N ALA A 34 4.41 18.76 -4.33
CA ALA A 34 4.77 17.43 -4.77
C ALA A 34 6.15 17.04 -4.22
N ASN A 35 6.31 15.75 -3.95
CA ASN A 35 7.60 15.09 -3.74
C ASN A 35 8.42 15.53 -2.52
N ILE A 36 7.78 16.10 -1.49
CA ILE A 36 8.44 16.46 -0.22
C ILE A 36 8.52 15.33 0.80
N THR A 37 7.77 14.24 0.56
CA THR A 37 7.79 13.02 1.36
C THR A 37 8.24 11.84 0.51
N VAL A 38 8.85 10.85 1.15
CA VAL A 38 9.19 9.56 0.55
C VAL A 38 8.64 8.45 1.45
N CYS A 39 7.99 7.46 0.85
CA CYS A 39 7.61 6.23 1.55
C CYS A 39 8.50 5.08 1.08
N MET A 40 8.87 4.19 2.00
CA MET A 40 9.52 2.93 1.65
C MET A 40 8.65 1.76 2.11
N GLY A 41 8.64 0.68 1.34
CA GLY A 41 7.87 -0.51 1.67
C GLY A 41 8.14 -1.65 0.69
N CYS A 42 7.42 -2.76 0.84
CA CYS A 42 7.52 -3.90 -0.07
C CYS A 42 6.16 -4.23 -0.67
N ILE A 43 6.12 -4.48 -1.97
CA ILE A 43 4.92 -4.87 -2.73
C ILE A 43 5.21 -6.07 -3.62
N GLY A 44 4.17 -6.79 -3.99
CA GLY A 44 4.25 -7.88 -4.95
C GLY A 44 4.44 -7.37 -6.38
N LYS A 45 4.86 -8.26 -7.28
CA LYS A 45 4.87 -8.01 -8.73
C LYS A 45 3.50 -8.30 -9.36
N ASP A 46 2.47 -7.62 -8.88
CA ASP A 46 1.08 -7.81 -9.29
C ASP A 46 0.35 -6.49 -9.61
N GLU A 47 -0.90 -6.58 -10.07
CA GLU A 47 -1.72 -5.42 -10.41
C GLU A 47 -1.99 -4.50 -9.22
N CYS A 48 -2.13 -5.05 -8.01
CA CYS A 48 -2.27 -4.25 -6.79
C CYS A 48 -1.01 -3.40 -6.54
N GLY A 49 0.17 -3.99 -6.73
CA GLY A 49 1.45 -3.27 -6.64
C GLY A 49 1.57 -2.14 -7.66
N LYS A 50 1.17 -2.40 -8.91
CA LYS A 50 1.14 -1.38 -9.98
C LYS A 50 0.18 -0.23 -9.66
N ILE A 51 -0.97 -0.52 -9.05
CA ILE A 51 -1.92 0.50 -8.61
C ILE A 51 -1.29 1.38 -7.53
N LEU A 52 -0.58 0.81 -6.55
CA LEU A 52 0.11 1.57 -5.50
C LEU A 52 1.18 2.49 -6.10
N GLU A 53 2.00 1.98 -7.03
CA GLU A 53 3.02 2.78 -7.74
C GLU A 53 2.42 3.95 -8.51
N LYS A 54 1.28 3.74 -9.18
CA LYS A 54 0.61 4.81 -9.91
C LYS A 54 0.01 5.87 -8.99
N GLN A 55 -0.42 5.49 -7.78
CA GLN A 55 -1.10 6.38 -6.84
C GLN A 55 -0.14 7.15 -5.93
N MET A 56 1.12 6.72 -5.83
CA MET A 56 2.12 7.31 -4.96
C MET A 56 3.37 7.71 -5.75
N THR A 57 3.58 9.01 -5.93
CA THR A 57 4.66 9.53 -6.79
C THR A 57 6.06 9.36 -6.22
N ASN A 58 6.21 9.28 -4.89
CA ASN A 58 7.50 9.14 -4.20
C ASN A 58 7.52 7.92 -3.27
N CYS A 59 7.40 6.71 -3.85
CA CYS A 59 7.56 5.47 -3.10
C CYS A 59 8.75 4.65 -3.63
N LEU A 60 9.61 4.23 -2.72
CA LEU A 60 10.69 3.29 -2.98
C LEU A 60 10.22 1.90 -2.54
N TYR A 61 9.74 1.14 -3.50
CA TYR A 61 9.20 -0.19 -3.23
C TYR A 61 10.23 -1.30 -3.50
N GLN A 62 10.51 -2.09 -2.48
CA GLN A 62 11.06 -3.43 -2.66
C GLN A 62 10.01 -4.30 -3.40
N LYS A 63 10.46 -5.09 -4.37
CA LYS A 63 9.60 -5.97 -5.15
C LYS A 63 9.79 -7.43 -4.74
N ASP A 64 8.75 -8.03 -4.18
CA ASP A 64 8.71 -9.47 -3.91
C ASP A 64 8.03 -10.20 -5.08
N SER A 65 8.62 -11.33 -5.50
CA SER A 65 8.06 -12.12 -6.61
C SER A 65 7.19 -13.29 -6.12
N ASP A 66 7.30 -13.65 -4.84
CA ASP A 66 6.71 -14.88 -4.30
C ASP A 66 5.42 -14.62 -3.51
N SER A 67 5.17 -13.38 -3.08
CA SER A 67 4.01 -13.00 -2.29
C SER A 67 3.22 -11.87 -2.95
N PRO A 68 1.89 -11.88 -2.82
CA PRO A 68 1.05 -10.81 -3.35
C PRO A 68 1.24 -9.52 -2.57
N THR A 69 0.93 -8.39 -3.21
CA THR A 69 0.83 -7.09 -2.55
C THR A 69 -0.20 -7.16 -1.41
N ALA A 70 0.13 -6.52 -0.29
CA ALA A 70 -0.74 -6.45 0.88
C ALA A 70 -2.14 -5.95 0.54
N THR A 71 -3.17 -6.50 1.18
CA THR A 71 -4.55 -6.03 1.06
C THR A 71 -5.20 -5.90 2.42
N CYS A 72 -6.05 -4.88 2.57
CA CYS A 72 -6.87 -4.69 3.75
C CYS A 72 -8.35 -4.75 3.34
N LEU A 73 -9.07 -5.72 3.88
CA LEU A 73 -10.52 -5.77 3.78
C LEU A 73 -11.10 -4.84 4.85
N ILE A 74 -11.94 -3.91 4.42
CA ILE A 74 -12.63 -2.97 5.30
C ILE A 74 -14.12 -3.27 5.23
N LEU A 75 -14.68 -3.77 6.33
CA LEU A 75 -16.12 -3.92 6.50
C LEU A 75 -16.68 -2.62 7.08
N ILE A 76 -17.61 -2.00 6.35
CA ILE A 76 -18.24 -0.74 6.73
C ILE A 76 -19.68 -1.01 7.12
N THR A 77 -20.08 -0.53 8.29
CA THR A 77 -21.46 -0.48 8.79
C THR A 77 -21.86 0.99 8.98
N GLU A 78 -23.10 1.27 9.39
CA GLU A 78 -23.53 2.64 9.66
C GLU A 78 -22.72 3.31 10.79
N GLU A 79 -22.35 2.54 11.81
CA GLU A 79 -21.73 3.08 13.03
C GLU A 79 -20.20 2.88 13.08
N ALA A 80 -19.68 1.85 12.40
CA ALA A 80 -18.32 1.39 12.60
C ALA A 80 -17.63 0.84 11.35
N ARG A 81 -16.31 0.75 11.42
CA ARG A 81 -15.44 0.09 10.43
C ARG A 81 -14.60 -0.98 11.12
N SER A 82 -14.55 -2.17 10.52
CA SER A 82 -13.65 -3.25 10.93
C SER A 82 -12.68 -3.56 9.81
N MET A 83 -11.41 -3.77 10.15
CA MET A 83 -10.33 -3.94 9.18
C MET A 83 -9.59 -5.26 9.42
N ILE A 84 -9.38 -6.00 8.34
CA ILE A 84 -8.62 -7.25 8.35
C ILE A 84 -7.54 -7.13 7.27
N THR A 85 -6.29 -7.17 7.70
CA THR A 85 -5.14 -6.99 6.81
C THR A 85 -4.43 -8.32 6.55
N ASP A 86 -4.26 -8.64 5.27
CA ASP A 86 -3.27 -9.60 4.81
C ASP A 86 -2.03 -8.82 4.35
N LEU A 87 -0.93 -8.97 5.10
CA LEU A 87 0.28 -8.19 4.88
C LEU A 87 1.08 -8.66 3.66
N GLY A 88 0.92 -9.90 3.18
CA GLY A 88 1.60 -10.40 1.97
C GLY A 88 3.08 -9.99 1.87
N ALA A 89 3.46 -9.40 0.74
CA ALA A 89 4.80 -8.89 0.45
C ALA A 89 5.28 -7.81 1.43
N ALA A 90 4.40 -7.05 2.07
CA ALA A 90 4.79 -6.00 3.01
C ALA A 90 5.53 -6.54 4.24
N ASN A 91 5.29 -7.81 4.61
CA ASN A 91 6.04 -8.50 5.68
C ASN A 91 7.50 -8.82 5.32
N LYS A 92 7.86 -8.69 4.03
CA LYS A 92 9.19 -9.06 3.51
C LYS A 92 10.07 -7.85 3.23
N PHE A 93 9.72 -6.66 3.74
CA PHE A 93 10.61 -5.52 3.66
C PHE A 93 11.89 -5.80 4.47
N THR A 94 13.04 -5.51 3.89
CA THR A 94 14.34 -5.89 4.46
C THR A 94 15.24 -4.68 4.77
N ASN A 95 16.10 -4.83 5.77
CA ASN A 95 17.16 -3.86 6.05
C ASN A 95 18.14 -3.75 4.87
N ASP A 96 18.39 -4.84 4.14
CA ASP A 96 19.27 -4.81 2.96
C ASP A 96 18.73 -3.87 1.88
N TYR A 97 17.42 -3.93 1.61
CA TYR A 97 16.79 -2.98 0.71
C TYR A 97 16.83 -1.56 1.29
N LEU A 98 16.47 -1.40 2.57
CA LEU A 98 16.53 -0.10 3.25
C LEU A 98 17.91 0.55 3.10
N ASN A 99 18.98 -0.21 3.27
CA ASN A 99 20.36 0.28 3.32
C ASN A 99 21.06 0.37 1.95
N LYS A 100 20.36 0.14 0.83
CA LYS A 100 20.93 0.39 -0.50
C LYS A 100 21.34 1.86 -0.62
N SER A 101 22.56 2.11 -1.09
CA SER A 101 23.09 3.47 -1.24
C SER A 101 22.16 4.36 -2.08
N GLU A 102 21.58 3.81 -3.14
CA GLU A 102 20.62 4.46 -4.04
C GLU A 102 19.40 5.04 -3.30
N ASN A 103 18.95 4.40 -2.21
CA ASN A 103 17.79 4.83 -1.43
C ASN A 103 18.10 6.02 -0.49
N TRP A 104 19.39 6.30 -0.25
CA TRP A 104 19.85 7.38 0.64
C TRP A 104 20.63 8.48 -0.09
N SER A 105 20.93 8.29 -1.37
CA SER A 105 21.46 9.33 -2.24
C SER A 105 20.35 10.33 -2.59
N SER A 106 20.09 11.27 -1.68
CA SER A 106 19.33 12.50 -1.93
C SER A 106 20.24 13.62 -2.40
#